data_AF-A0AAE9D3G2-F1
#
_entry.id   AF-A0AAE9D3G2-F1
#
_cell.length_a   1.000
_cell.length_b   1.000
_cell.length_c   1.000
_cell.angle_alpha   90.00
_cell.angle_beta   90.00
_cell.angle_gamma   90.00
#
_symmetry.space_group_name_H-M   'P 1'
#
loop_
_entity.id
_entity.type
_entity.pdbx_description
1 polymer ?
#
loop_
_entity_poly.entity_id
_entity_poly.type
_entity_poly.pdbx_seq_one_letter_code
_entity_poly.pdbx_strand_id
1 'polypeptide(L)'
;MTHAYSMFQTNLKSKFPMVSIRYKHRSIYLSVSDISSVSYNQEGPDTRIEAFRKESVLIQNNDFVTVFLDDLHQILMDQTELMESFQVHYEIPSGVNEENYYKDYLEHIGFRIFRQILSTLPQRTGKLKTQEFSFFTHISEYLPQILSFLDLNSLEQIPMENLKNFNFAEFEKVLDLEIWRNEENPKNQLRLVFGFNEISERVMETIEKAFSNCSYFESIVIKAKIIDQLSLTKTFGPPKPETDQFEEGHRMEISNSNGDLLIYSFEDGFHYFSRFQKDLESEISSLEGDLEELSICENLECLNLIRNLPEHLKSLCLVPSDSNIPREIFENHIILERVLKNQQLFEIFQKSEIESLRLDFSNLNFFPSPMVFEIDDSETPIDYDLVEKSNLEFLDKFQNVLKKLRPLKIRELSLRCVQEGDLRTVLEFLEPGFLKKIDIEYFCDFRNEKVSRNGILTVPYPDRRSYPRTLELRNVSKMEQWMLAENLEIEKYRILTPIQNFNIAHFKKGKITVESMSSEDVVFLKNIFLANPSLEKFIVQINQCQIDVSLYHPDFLGNPVIASLKAQAWYFQYPESENYLHIKYNVFQSITFSKVHSSVVPAPNQ
;
A
#
# COMPACT_ATOMS: atom_id res chain seq x y z
N MET A 1 23.52 -37.35 -7.89
CA MET A 1 22.20 -38.03 -8.00
C MET A 1 21.16 -37.00 -7.63
N THR A 2 20.06 -36.84 -8.36
CA THR A 2 19.02 -35.89 -7.97
C THR A 2 18.13 -36.45 -6.88
N HIS A 3 17.83 -35.63 -5.88
CA HIS A 3 17.10 -36.03 -4.70
C HIS A 3 15.78 -35.26 -4.61
N ALA A 4 15.84 -33.97 -4.28
CA ALA A 4 14.64 -33.13 -4.22
C ALA A 4 14.04 -32.92 -5.61
N TYR A 5 14.86 -32.85 -6.66
CA TYR A 5 14.35 -32.69 -8.01
C TYR A 5 13.45 -33.86 -8.45
N SER A 6 13.73 -35.07 -7.95
CA SER A 6 12.86 -36.23 -8.16
C SER A 6 11.48 -36.07 -7.52
N MET A 7 11.38 -35.25 -6.47
CA MET A 7 10.15 -35.01 -5.70
C MET A 7 9.21 -34.01 -6.38
N PHE A 8 9.65 -33.19 -7.33
CA PHE A 8 8.72 -32.34 -8.08
C PHE A 8 7.87 -33.15 -9.06
N GLN A 9 6.64 -32.72 -9.31
CA GLN A 9 5.77 -33.39 -10.29
C GLN A 9 6.41 -33.31 -11.68
N THR A 10 6.39 -34.40 -12.44
CA THR A 10 7.07 -34.52 -13.74
C THR A 10 6.60 -33.49 -14.77
N ASN A 11 5.35 -33.04 -14.70
CA ASN A 11 4.78 -32.01 -15.56
C ASN A 11 5.24 -30.58 -15.23
N LEU A 12 5.85 -30.34 -14.05
CA LEU A 12 6.32 -29.02 -13.60
C LEU A 12 7.83 -28.81 -13.79
N LYS A 13 8.57 -29.89 -14.03
CA LYS A 13 10.04 -29.92 -14.02
C LYS A 13 10.75 -29.04 -15.05
N SER A 14 10.05 -28.63 -16.10
CA SER A 14 10.57 -27.71 -17.14
C SER A 14 9.91 -26.33 -17.14
N LYS A 15 9.00 -26.10 -16.18
CA LYS A 15 8.05 -24.97 -16.15
C LYS A 15 7.93 -24.36 -14.76
N PHE A 16 9.03 -24.28 -14.02
CA PHE A 16 8.97 -23.61 -12.72
C PHE A 16 8.73 -22.11 -12.96
N PRO A 17 7.69 -21.50 -12.35
CA PRO A 17 7.45 -20.07 -12.47
C PRO A 17 8.50 -19.25 -11.72
N MET A 18 9.13 -19.83 -10.69
CA MET A 18 10.14 -19.16 -9.89
C MET A 18 11.27 -20.14 -9.56
N VAL A 19 12.49 -19.64 -9.39
CA VAL A 19 13.57 -20.34 -8.69
C VAL A 19 14.17 -19.36 -7.68
N SER A 20 13.80 -19.50 -6.41
CA SER A 20 14.33 -18.66 -5.33
C SER A 20 15.14 -19.52 -4.36
N ILE A 21 16.44 -19.21 -4.28
CA ILE A 21 17.41 -19.91 -3.45
C ILE A 21 17.73 -19.01 -2.27
N ARG A 22 17.42 -19.47 -1.05
CA ARG A 22 17.72 -18.75 0.18
C ARG A 22 18.61 -19.59 1.08
N TYR A 23 19.80 -19.09 1.37
CA TYR A 23 20.64 -19.68 2.41
C TYR A 23 20.35 -19.06 3.78
N LYS A 24 20.10 -19.89 4.79
CA LYS A 24 19.95 -19.48 6.20
C LYS A 24 20.57 -20.54 7.09
N HIS A 25 21.62 -20.16 7.82
CA HIS A 25 22.31 -20.95 8.84
C HIS A 25 22.28 -22.48 8.63
N ARG A 26 23.28 -23.03 7.92
CA ARG A 26 23.40 -24.49 7.65
C ARG A 26 22.21 -25.11 6.92
N SER A 27 21.38 -24.29 6.29
CA SER A 27 20.22 -24.73 5.53
C SER A 27 20.10 -23.95 4.23
N ILE A 28 19.70 -24.63 3.15
CA ILE A 28 19.31 -24.00 1.89
C ILE A 28 17.82 -24.24 1.68
N TYR A 29 17.09 -23.18 1.34
CA TYR A 29 15.68 -23.24 0.98
C TYR A 29 15.58 -22.96 -0.51
N LEU A 30 14.94 -23.87 -1.23
CA LEU A 30 14.65 -23.76 -2.65
C LEU A 30 13.13 -23.65 -2.82
N SER A 31 12.66 -22.50 -3.28
CA SER A 31 11.27 -22.30 -3.67
C SER A 31 11.16 -22.32 -5.19
N VAL A 32 10.26 -23.15 -5.71
CA VAL A 32 9.99 -23.24 -7.15
C VAL A 32 8.62 -22.68 -7.57
N SER A 33 7.80 -22.33 -6.57
CA SER A 33 6.51 -21.61 -6.68
C SER A 33 6.07 -21.18 -5.27
N ASP A 34 5.01 -20.38 -5.15
CA ASP A 34 4.46 -19.92 -3.87
C ASP A 34 4.03 -21.04 -2.91
N ILE A 35 3.73 -22.22 -3.45
CA ILE A 35 3.21 -23.36 -2.70
C ILE A 35 4.15 -24.56 -2.68
N SER A 36 5.28 -24.49 -3.39
CA SER A 36 6.25 -25.59 -3.48
C SER A 36 7.65 -25.12 -3.11
N SER A 37 8.11 -25.57 -1.94
CA SER A 37 9.46 -25.34 -1.46
C SER A 37 10.06 -26.61 -0.86
N VAL A 38 11.40 -26.65 -0.88
CA VAL A 38 12.22 -27.71 -0.32
C VAL A 38 13.32 -27.09 0.53
N SER A 39 13.58 -27.64 1.71
CA SER A 39 14.74 -27.30 2.54
C SER A 39 15.76 -28.43 2.53
N TYR A 40 17.04 -28.05 2.54
CA TYR A 40 18.20 -28.93 2.65
C TYR A 40 18.92 -28.53 3.94
N ASN A 41 18.83 -29.37 4.96
CA ASN A 41 19.32 -29.07 6.31
C ASN A 41 20.48 -30.00 6.66
N GLN A 42 21.57 -29.43 7.20
CA GLN A 42 22.72 -30.23 7.64
C GLN A 42 22.45 -30.90 9.01
N GLU A 43 22.58 -32.23 9.07
CA GLU A 43 22.46 -33.04 10.30
C GLU A 43 23.70 -33.93 10.49
N GLY A 44 24.68 -33.47 11.29
CA GLY A 44 25.94 -34.20 11.43
C GLY A 44 26.68 -34.28 10.08
N PRO A 45 27.08 -35.47 9.59
CA PRO A 45 27.62 -35.65 8.23
C PRO A 45 26.54 -35.82 7.14
N ASP A 46 25.26 -35.86 7.53
CA ASP A 46 24.13 -36.21 6.67
C ASP A 46 23.32 -34.96 6.25
N THR A 47 22.53 -35.10 5.20
CA THR A 47 21.60 -34.06 4.73
C THR A 47 20.16 -34.52 4.88
N ARG A 48 19.33 -33.74 5.56
CA ARG A 48 17.87 -33.92 5.58
C ARG A 48 17.22 -33.02 4.55
N ILE A 49 16.47 -33.61 3.63
CA ILE A 49 15.60 -32.92 2.68
C ILE A 49 14.17 -32.93 3.20
N GLU A 50 13.54 -31.77 3.29
CA GLU A 50 12.13 -31.64 3.65
C GLU A 50 11.37 -30.88 2.57
N ALA A 51 10.35 -31.50 1.99
CA ALA A 51 9.48 -30.89 0.99
C ALA A 51 8.07 -30.71 1.57
N PHE A 52 7.40 -29.61 1.21
CA PHE A 52 6.05 -29.32 1.70
C PHE A 52 5.09 -30.49 1.43
N ARG A 53 4.47 -31.02 2.50
CA ARG A 53 3.53 -32.16 2.48
C ARG A 53 4.10 -33.50 1.99
N LYS A 54 5.42 -33.72 2.07
CA LYS A 54 6.07 -35.00 1.77
C LYS A 54 6.88 -35.51 2.95
N GLU A 55 7.18 -36.80 2.95
CA GLU A 55 8.09 -37.41 3.93
C GLU A 55 9.50 -36.85 3.76
N SER A 56 10.19 -36.60 4.87
CA SER A 56 11.58 -36.16 4.85
C SER A 56 12.49 -37.29 4.38
N VAL A 57 13.53 -36.94 3.61
CA VAL A 57 14.54 -37.88 3.11
C VAL A 57 15.86 -37.56 3.76
N LEU A 58 16.52 -38.57 4.31
CA LEU A 58 17.87 -38.45 4.89
C LEU A 58 18.89 -39.04 3.93
N ILE A 59 19.87 -38.24 3.54
CA ILE A 59 20.98 -38.64 2.68
C ILE A 59 22.23 -38.76 3.54
N GLN A 60 22.79 -39.96 3.61
CA GLN A 60 23.92 -40.25 4.48
C GLN A 60 25.25 -39.80 3.88
N ASN A 61 26.14 -39.26 4.73
CA ASN A 61 27.52 -38.88 4.42
C ASN A 61 27.66 -37.92 3.23
N ASN A 62 26.77 -36.95 3.11
CA ASN A 62 26.82 -35.95 2.06
C ASN A 62 26.41 -34.59 2.61
N ASP A 63 27.16 -33.54 2.27
CA ASP A 63 26.87 -32.18 2.75
C ASP A 63 25.69 -31.57 1.99
N PHE A 64 24.89 -30.80 2.71
CA PHE A 64 23.65 -30.22 2.21
C PHE A 64 23.83 -29.35 0.97
N VAL A 65 24.98 -28.69 0.84
CA VAL A 65 25.31 -27.88 -0.35
C VAL A 65 25.54 -28.80 -1.53
N THR A 66 26.35 -29.85 -1.42
CA THR A 66 26.58 -30.81 -2.52
C THR A 66 25.27 -31.42 -3.02
N VAL A 67 24.41 -31.86 -2.09
CA VAL A 67 23.09 -32.39 -2.42
C VAL A 67 22.25 -31.35 -3.17
N PHE A 68 22.21 -30.10 -2.67
CA PHE A 68 21.50 -29.01 -3.32
C PHE A 68 22.04 -28.68 -4.72
N LEU A 69 23.37 -28.68 -4.92
CA LEU A 69 23.97 -28.34 -6.22
C LEU A 69 23.63 -29.36 -7.31
N ASP A 70 23.51 -30.65 -6.95
CA ASP A 70 23.05 -31.70 -7.88
C ASP A 70 21.62 -31.43 -8.36
N ASP A 71 20.73 -31.02 -7.44
CA ASP A 71 19.34 -30.68 -7.77
C ASP A 71 19.24 -29.35 -8.55
N LEU A 72 20.00 -28.32 -8.15
CA LEU A 72 20.09 -27.04 -8.85
C LEU A 72 20.56 -27.21 -10.29
N HIS A 73 21.59 -28.04 -10.51
CA HIS A 73 22.08 -28.33 -11.86
C HIS A 73 20.96 -28.84 -12.76
N GLN A 74 20.18 -29.80 -12.29
CA GLN A 74 19.13 -30.41 -13.10
C GLN A 74 17.93 -29.48 -13.30
N ILE A 75 17.55 -28.70 -12.29
CA ILE A 75 16.53 -27.64 -12.43
C ILE A 75 16.95 -26.65 -13.53
N LEU A 76 18.19 -26.17 -13.47
CA LEU A 76 18.71 -25.25 -14.47
C LEU A 76 18.93 -25.88 -15.84
N MET A 77 19.07 -27.20 -15.97
CA MET A 77 19.15 -27.86 -17.28
C MET A 77 17.76 -28.05 -17.90
N ASP A 78 16.78 -28.45 -17.09
CA ASP A 78 15.44 -28.81 -17.55
C ASP A 78 14.48 -27.62 -17.68
N GLN A 79 14.79 -26.46 -17.08
CA GLN A 79 13.98 -25.25 -17.24
C GLN A 79 14.00 -24.75 -18.69
N THR A 80 12.85 -24.81 -19.37
CA THR A 80 12.71 -24.36 -20.76
C THR A 80 11.75 -23.19 -20.93
N GLU A 81 10.75 -23.08 -20.05
CA GLU A 81 9.77 -21.99 -20.10
C GLU A 81 10.28 -20.72 -19.39
N LEU A 82 9.59 -19.61 -19.65
CA LEU A 82 9.81 -18.32 -18.97
C LEU A 82 9.57 -18.46 -17.46
N MET A 83 10.51 -17.95 -16.67
CA MET A 83 10.34 -17.76 -15.23
C MET A 83 9.93 -16.32 -14.93
N GLU A 84 9.06 -16.13 -13.94
CA GLU A 84 8.76 -14.83 -13.36
C GLU A 84 9.99 -14.31 -12.59
N SER A 85 10.67 -15.17 -11.82
CA SER A 85 11.87 -14.75 -11.08
C SER A 85 12.91 -15.85 -10.89
N PHE A 86 14.18 -15.46 -11.03
CA PHE A 86 15.35 -16.25 -10.63
C PHE A 86 16.19 -15.46 -9.63
N GLN A 87 16.20 -15.93 -8.39
CA GLN A 87 16.74 -15.21 -7.25
C GLN A 87 17.70 -16.06 -6.41
N VAL A 88 18.83 -15.48 -6.02
CA VAL A 88 19.79 -16.09 -5.10
C VAL A 88 20.08 -15.12 -3.95
N HIS A 89 19.59 -15.47 -2.75
CA HIS A 89 19.63 -14.63 -1.55
C HIS A 89 20.23 -15.37 -0.36
N TYR A 90 20.73 -14.62 0.62
CA TYR A 90 21.10 -15.15 1.93
C TYR A 90 20.46 -14.36 3.06
N GLU A 91 20.26 -15.02 4.19
CA GLU A 91 19.72 -14.43 5.42
C GLU A 91 20.83 -14.45 6.48
N ILE A 92 21.22 -13.27 6.96
CA ILE A 92 22.14 -13.12 8.09
C ILE A 92 21.31 -13.18 9.38
N PRO A 93 21.65 -14.04 10.35
CA PRO A 93 20.98 -14.04 11.65
C PRO A 93 21.16 -12.71 12.38
N SER A 94 20.11 -12.24 13.04
CA SER A 94 20.15 -10.99 13.77
C SER A 94 21.11 -11.01 14.96
N GLY A 95 21.74 -9.86 15.21
CA GLY A 95 22.77 -9.71 16.25
C GLY A 95 24.15 -10.27 15.90
N VAL A 96 24.36 -10.75 14.66
CA VAL A 96 25.68 -11.22 14.20
C VAL A 96 26.38 -10.13 13.40
N ASN A 97 27.67 -9.91 13.66
CA ASN A 97 28.49 -9.04 12.81
C ASN A 97 28.50 -9.58 11.38
N GLU A 98 27.94 -8.80 10.46
CA GLU A 98 27.69 -9.23 9.10
C GLU A 98 28.97 -9.53 8.30
N GLU A 99 30.04 -8.76 8.50
CA GLU A 99 31.32 -8.98 7.82
C GLU A 99 31.95 -10.30 8.24
N ASN A 100 31.95 -10.58 9.54
CA ASN A 100 32.48 -11.84 10.07
C ASN A 100 31.61 -13.03 9.65
N TYR A 101 30.28 -12.91 9.75
CA TYR A 101 29.38 -13.98 9.31
C TYR A 101 29.52 -14.28 7.82
N TYR A 102 29.70 -13.23 7.01
CA TYR A 102 29.91 -13.39 5.59
C TYR A 102 31.20 -14.15 5.29
N LYS A 103 32.32 -13.68 5.86
CA LYS A 103 33.65 -14.29 5.66
C LYS A 103 33.74 -15.72 6.17
N ASP A 104 33.15 -15.99 7.33
CA ASP A 104 33.28 -17.28 7.99
C ASP A 104 32.33 -18.35 7.41
N TYR A 105 31.21 -17.95 6.78
CA TYR A 105 30.15 -18.88 6.38
C TYR A 105 29.57 -18.67 4.97
N LEU A 106 29.33 -17.42 4.56
CA LEU A 106 28.60 -17.14 3.31
C LEU A 106 29.49 -17.15 2.08
N GLU A 107 30.74 -16.72 2.19
CA GLU A 107 31.67 -16.65 1.05
C GLU A 107 31.83 -18.03 0.39
N HIS A 108 32.04 -19.07 1.20
CA HIS A 108 32.24 -20.43 0.69
C HIS A 108 30.97 -21.04 0.06
N ILE A 109 29.80 -20.84 0.66
CA ILE A 109 28.55 -21.42 0.17
C ILE A 109 28.05 -20.67 -1.06
N GLY A 110 28.01 -19.34 -0.98
CA GLY A 110 27.66 -18.47 -2.10
C GLY A 110 28.55 -18.73 -3.31
N PHE A 111 29.86 -18.83 -3.11
CA PHE A 111 30.82 -19.16 -4.18
C PHE A 111 30.56 -20.53 -4.81
N ARG A 112 30.21 -21.56 -4.02
CA ARG A 112 29.88 -22.89 -4.54
C ARG A 112 28.61 -22.88 -5.40
N ILE A 113 27.55 -22.23 -4.94
CA ILE A 113 26.29 -22.06 -5.70
C ILE A 113 26.60 -21.30 -7.00
N PHE A 114 27.36 -20.22 -6.89
CA PHE A 114 27.75 -19.40 -8.01
C PHE A 114 28.55 -20.17 -9.07
N ARG A 115 29.57 -20.93 -8.65
CA ARG A 115 30.35 -21.79 -9.55
C ARG A 115 29.48 -22.85 -10.23
N GLN A 116 28.47 -23.38 -9.54
CA GLN A 116 27.55 -24.33 -10.13
C GLN A 116 26.68 -23.69 -11.22
N ILE A 117 26.20 -22.46 -11.01
CA ILE A 117 25.45 -21.70 -12.02
C ILE A 117 26.33 -21.46 -13.24
N LEU A 118 27.56 -20.94 -13.04
CA LEU A 118 28.51 -20.67 -14.11
C LEU A 118 28.97 -21.93 -14.86
N SER A 119 28.99 -23.10 -14.22
CA SER A 119 29.32 -24.35 -14.90
C SER A 119 28.11 -24.94 -15.63
N THR A 120 26.89 -24.70 -15.15
CA THR A 120 25.66 -25.31 -15.67
C THR A 120 25.06 -24.53 -16.83
N LEU A 121 24.89 -23.21 -16.69
CA LEU A 121 24.23 -22.39 -17.73
C LEU A 121 24.89 -22.49 -19.13
N PRO A 122 26.23 -22.55 -19.28
CA PRO A 122 26.86 -22.72 -20.58
C PRO A 122 26.57 -24.07 -21.26
N GLN A 123 26.14 -25.09 -20.51
CA GLN A 123 25.84 -26.42 -21.06
C GLN A 123 24.45 -26.48 -21.69
N ARG A 124 23.61 -25.45 -21.48
CA ARG A 124 22.26 -25.38 -22.03
C ARG A 124 22.32 -25.12 -23.53
N THR A 125 21.38 -25.71 -24.27
CA THR A 125 21.22 -25.46 -25.71
C THR A 125 20.62 -24.08 -26.01
N GLY A 126 20.03 -23.42 -25.00
CA GLY A 126 19.43 -22.10 -25.13
C GLY A 126 19.61 -21.27 -23.85
N LYS A 127 19.50 -19.96 -24.02
CA LYS A 127 19.55 -18.99 -22.92
C LYS A 127 18.42 -19.23 -21.92
N LEU A 128 18.67 -18.91 -20.66
CA LEU A 128 17.67 -19.02 -19.60
C LEU A 128 16.72 -17.82 -19.65
N LYS A 129 15.41 -18.09 -19.67
CA LYS A 129 14.38 -17.04 -19.77
C LYS A 129 13.84 -16.69 -18.39
N THR A 130 13.92 -15.42 -18.00
CA THR A 130 13.44 -14.93 -16.71
C THR A 130 13.07 -13.46 -16.80
N GLN A 131 11.96 -13.04 -16.16
CA GLN A 131 11.54 -11.63 -16.08
C GLN A 131 12.35 -10.88 -15.03
N GLU A 132 12.53 -11.46 -13.84
CA GLU A 132 13.38 -10.90 -12.81
C GLU A 132 14.63 -11.76 -12.59
N PHE A 133 15.80 -11.11 -12.50
CA PHE A 133 17.05 -11.77 -12.10
C PHE A 133 17.71 -11.03 -10.95
N SER A 134 17.87 -11.69 -9.79
CA SER A 134 18.52 -11.12 -8.61
C SER A 134 19.59 -12.04 -8.05
N PHE A 135 20.73 -11.46 -7.67
CA PHE A 135 21.83 -12.20 -7.06
C PHE A 135 22.41 -11.40 -5.89
N PHE A 136 22.63 -12.07 -4.77
CA PHE A 136 23.33 -11.52 -3.62
C PHE A 136 24.80 -11.98 -3.68
N THR A 137 25.68 -11.29 -4.43
CA THR A 137 27.13 -11.59 -4.39
C THR A 137 27.97 -10.32 -4.33
N HIS A 138 29.15 -10.40 -3.72
CA HIS A 138 30.15 -9.34 -3.68
C HIS A 138 30.91 -9.12 -5.00
N ILE A 139 30.45 -9.74 -6.09
CA ILE A 139 31.25 -9.84 -7.32
C ILE A 139 30.41 -9.42 -8.51
N SER A 140 30.15 -8.10 -8.57
CA SER A 140 29.64 -7.41 -9.75
C SER A 140 30.45 -7.75 -11.01
N GLU A 141 31.72 -8.15 -10.87
CA GLU A 141 32.61 -8.57 -11.97
C GLU A 141 32.07 -9.75 -12.78
N TYR A 142 31.25 -10.64 -12.18
CA TYR A 142 30.69 -11.78 -12.91
C TYR A 142 29.29 -11.55 -13.44
N LEU A 143 28.65 -10.43 -13.10
CA LEU A 143 27.33 -10.07 -13.64
C LEU A 143 27.30 -10.16 -15.17
N PRO A 144 28.29 -9.62 -15.93
CA PRO A 144 28.28 -9.70 -17.39
C PRO A 144 28.31 -11.14 -17.89
N GLN A 145 29.04 -12.02 -17.20
CA GLN A 145 29.14 -13.42 -17.57
C GLN A 145 27.80 -14.13 -17.37
N ILE A 146 27.09 -13.88 -16.27
CA ILE A 146 25.76 -14.48 -16.04
C ILE A 146 24.74 -13.96 -17.05
N LEU A 147 24.69 -12.65 -17.25
CA LEU A 147 23.76 -12.01 -18.20
C LEU A 147 23.95 -12.57 -19.62
N SER A 148 25.18 -12.95 -20.00
CA SER A 148 25.44 -13.58 -21.29
C SER A 148 24.70 -14.91 -21.49
N PHE A 149 24.34 -15.61 -20.41
CA PHE A 149 23.57 -16.86 -20.43
C PHE A 149 22.06 -16.66 -20.26
N LEU A 150 21.60 -15.44 -19.99
CA LEU A 150 20.19 -15.10 -19.89
C LEU A 150 19.64 -14.59 -21.23
N ASP A 151 18.35 -14.84 -21.46
CA ASP A 151 17.59 -14.29 -22.57
C ASP A 151 17.16 -12.87 -22.20
N LEU A 152 17.93 -11.89 -22.66
CA LEU A 152 17.70 -10.48 -22.36
C LEU A 152 16.32 -10.02 -22.84
N ASN A 153 15.80 -10.58 -23.93
CA ASN A 153 14.49 -10.20 -24.45
C ASN A 153 13.34 -10.60 -23.51
N SER A 154 13.60 -11.48 -22.55
CA SER A 154 12.64 -11.86 -21.51
C SER A 154 12.80 -11.09 -20.19
N LEU A 155 13.89 -10.35 -20.03
CA LEU A 155 14.27 -9.72 -18.77
C LEU A 155 13.61 -8.35 -18.64
N GLU A 156 12.92 -8.14 -17.52
CA GLU A 156 12.18 -6.93 -17.18
C GLU A 156 12.84 -6.21 -16.00
N GLN A 157 13.45 -6.92 -15.06
CA GLN A 157 14.03 -6.30 -13.87
C GLN A 157 15.29 -6.99 -13.33
N ILE A 158 16.26 -6.19 -12.89
CA ILE A 158 17.44 -6.64 -12.14
C ILE A 158 17.58 -5.83 -10.84
N PRO A 159 17.12 -6.37 -9.70
CA PRO A 159 17.33 -5.72 -8.41
C PRO A 159 18.71 -6.02 -7.83
N MET A 160 19.45 -4.94 -7.56
CA MET A 160 20.82 -4.88 -7.05
C MET A 160 20.95 -3.99 -5.80
N GLU A 161 19.84 -3.51 -5.24
CA GLU A 161 19.82 -2.59 -4.10
C GLU A 161 20.36 -3.18 -2.79
N ASN A 162 20.43 -4.50 -2.71
CA ASN A 162 20.98 -5.23 -1.57
C ASN A 162 22.42 -5.73 -1.81
N LEU A 163 23.05 -5.34 -2.93
CA LEU A 163 24.46 -5.67 -3.17
C LEU A 163 25.35 -4.94 -2.16
N LYS A 164 26.06 -5.71 -1.35
CA LYS A 164 27.01 -5.17 -0.37
C LYS A 164 28.24 -4.60 -1.06
N ASN A 165 28.75 -3.49 -0.51
CA ASN A 165 29.89 -2.73 -1.04
C ASN A 165 29.69 -2.17 -2.46
N PHE A 166 28.44 -2.15 -2.93
CA PHE A 166 28.09 -1.53 -4.20
C PHE A 166 28.39 -0.04 -4.13
N ASN A 167 29.40 0.37 -4.87
CA ASN A 167 29.90 1.74 -4.88
C ASN A 167 29.70 2.36 -6.26
N PHE A 168 29.96 3.65 -6.35
CA PHE A 168 29.80 4.41 -7.60
C PHE A 168 30.57 3.81 -8.79
N ALA A 169 31.77 3.25 -8.58
CA ALA A 169 32.54 2.66 -9.69
C ALA A 169 31.92 1.35 -10.19
N GLU A 170 31.26 0.58 -9.32
CA GLU A 170 30.51 -0.62 -9.73
C GLU A 170 29.24 -0.24 -10.48
N PHE A 171 28.54 0.78 -10.02
CA PHE A 171 27.38 1.36 -10.70
C PHE A 171 27.71 1.82 -12.13
N GLU A 172 28.77 2.61 -12.29
CA GLU A 172 29.24 3.07 -13.60
C GLU A 172 29.61 1.88 -14.50
N LYS A 173 30.36 0.90 -13.97
CA LYS A 173 30.71 -0.32 -14.71
C LYS A 173 29.49 -1.11 -15.19
N VAL A 174 28.46 -1.24 -14.36
CA VAL A 174 27.23 -1.97 -14.72
C VAL A 174 26.49 -1.23 -15.82
N LEU A 175 26.37 0.09 -15.75
CA LEU A 175 25.68 0.89 -16.78
C LEU A 175 26.44 0.95 -18.11
N ASP A 176 27.78 0.86 -18.06
CA ASP A 176 28.64 0.88 -19.25
C ASP A 176 28.87 -0.50 -19.90
N LEU A 177 28.21 -1.57 -19.45
CA LEU A 177 28.35 -2.89 -20.08
C LEU A 177 27.87 -2.90 -21.55
N GLU A 178 28.68 -3.50 -22.42
CA GLU A 178 28.36 -3.62 -23.86
C GLU A 178 27.09 -4.44 -24.13
N ILE A 179 26.74 -5.35 -23.21
CA ILE A 179 25.58 -6.25 -23.34
C ILE A 179 24.25 -5.49 -23.45
N TRP A 180 24.17 -4.28 -22.91
CA TRP A 180 22.97 -3.44 -22.99
C TRP A 180 22.79 -2.78 -24.36
N ARG A 181 23.90 -2.57 -25.07
CA ARG A 181 23.95 -1.79 -26.33
C ARG A 181 23.75 -2.65 -27.58
N ASN A 182 23.22 -3.86 -27.42
CA ASN A 182 22.93 -4.75 -28.54
C ASN A 182 21.68 -4.28 -29.31
N GLU A 183 21.76 -4.18 -30.63
CA GLU A 183 20.65 -3.77 -31.51
C GLU A 183 19.47 -4.76 -31.49
N GLU A 184 19.72 -6.01 -31.09
CA GLU A 184 18.67 -7.03 -30.92
C GLU A 184 17.85 -6.87 -29.63
N ASN A 185 18.29 -6.03 -28.69
CA ASN A 185 17.58 -5.81 -27.44
C ASN A 185 16.29 -5.00 -27.68
N PRO A 186 15.16 -5.35 -27.05
CA PRO A 186 13.93 -4.57 -27.12
C PRO A 186 14.15 -3.17 -26.55
N LYS A 187 13.41 -2.18 -27.06
CA LYS A 187 13.45 -0.83 -26.50
C LYS A 187 12.58 -0.77 -25.24
N ASN A 188 13.01 0.01 -24.26
CA ASN A 188 12.19 0.42 -23.12
C ASN A 188 11.56 -0.75 -22.34
N GLN A 189 12.38 -1.73 -21.94
CA GLN A 189 11.89 -2.94 -21.26
C GLN A 189 12.59 -3.21 -19.92
N LEU A 190 13.84 -2.78 -19.75
CA LEU A 190 14.64 -3.18 -18.60
C LEU A 190 14.62 -2.14 -17.47
N ARG A 191 14.27 -2.59 -16.27
CA ARG A 191 14.42 -1.87 -15.01
C ARG A 191 15.66 -2.32 -14.24
N LEU A 192 16.54 -1.40 -13.90
CA LEU A 192 17.68 -1.65 -13.02
C LEU A 192 17.44 -1.00 -11.66
N VAL A 193 17.54 -1.75 -10.55
CA VAL A 193 17.32 -1.20 -9.20
C VAL A 193 18.63 -1.22 -8.43
N PHE A 194 19.06 -0.08 -7.91
CA PHE A 194 20.32 0.10 -7.18
C PHE A 194 20.09 0.64 -5.77
N GLY A 195 21.08 0.49 -4.91
CA GLY A 195 21.07 0.97 -3.53
C GLY A 195 22.24 1.93 -3.30
N PHE A 196 21.93 3.14 -2.85
CA PHE A 196 22.90 4.17 -2.51
C PHE A 196 22.55 4.83 -1.18
N ASN A 197 23.52 5.42 -0.51
CA ASN A 197 23.21 6.30 0.62
C ASN A 197 22.70 7.66 0.14
N GLU A 198 23.32 8.18 -0.92
CA GLU A 198 23.07 9.51 -1.47
C GLU A 198 23.16 9.47 -3.00
N ILE A 199 22.24 10.19 -3.67
CA ILE A 199 22.27 10.46 -5.10
C ILE A 199 22.97 11.81 -5.31
N SER A 200 24.23 11.74 -5.74
CA SER A 200 25.06 12.91 -6.05
C SER A 200 24.96 13.33 -7.52
N GLU A 201 25.49 14.51 -7.86
CA GLU A 201 25.64 14.98 -9.25
C GLU A 201 26.24 13.91 -10.18
N ARG A 202 27.28 13.21 -9.73
CA ARG A 202 27.94 12.15 -10.52
C ARG A 202 27.02 10.98 -10.84
N VAL A 203 26.15 10.59 -9.90
CA VAL A 203 25.16 9.52 -10.11
C VAL A 203 24.19 9.94 -11.20
N MET A 204 23.70 11.18 -11.14
CA MET A 204 22.77 11.74 -12.11
C MET A 204 23.37 11.89 -13.52
N GLU A 205 24.59 12.40 -13.64
CA GLU A 205 25.32 12.47 -14.92
C GLU A 205 25.53 11.06 -15.53
N THR A 206 25.78 10.06 -14.70
CA THR A 206 25.96 8.68 -15.16
C THR A 206 24.65 8.08 -15.65
N ILE A 207 23.52 8.37 -14.99
CA ILE A 207 22.19 7.95 -15.44
C ILE A 207 21.87 8.59 -16.80
N GLU A 208 22.05 9.90 -16.93
CA GLU A 208 21.82 10.63 -18.19
C GLU A 208 22.64 10.02 -19.35
N LYS A 209 23.93 9.76 -19.10
CA LYS A 209 24.83 9.11 -20.05
C LYS A 209 24.36 7.70 -20.41
N ALA A 210 23.85 6.93 -19.44
CA ALA A 210 23.35 5.58 -19.67
C ALA A 210 22.12 5.57 -20.60
N PHE A 211 21.13 6.42 -20.33
CA PHE A 211 19.94 6.57 -21.18
C PHE A 211 20.28 7.11 -22.58
N SER A 212 21.24 8.02 -22.68
CA SER A 212 21.69 8.56 -23.99
C SER A 212 22.39 7.52 -24.87
N ASN A 213 22.93 6.46 -24.26
CA ASN A 213 23.71 5.42 -24.94
C ASN A 213 22.96 4.10 -25.14
N CYS A 214 21.82 3.91 -24.46
CA CYS A 214 21.13 2.64 -24.39
C CYS A 214 19.60 2.83 -24.41
N SER A 215 18.95 2.36 -25.48
CA SER A 215 17.48 2.41 -25.61
C SER A 215 16.76 1.25 -24.90
N TYR A 216 17.49 0.29 -24.34
CA TYR A 216 16.91 -0.89 -23.68
C TYR A 216 16.34 -0.56 -22.30
N PHE A 217 16.95 0.41 -21.59
CA PHE A 217 16.49 0.81 -20.26
C PHE A 217 15.12 1.51 -20.31
N GLU A 218 14.18 0.94 -19.58
CA GLU A 218 12.90 1.56 -19.21
C GLU A 218 13.11 2.52 -18.05
N SER A 219 13.70 2.01 -16.97
CA SER A 219 13.91 2.79 -15.75
C SER A 219 15.21 2.39 -15.03
N ILE A 220 15.88 3.39 -14.45
CA ILE A 220 16.91 3.18 -13.44
C ILE A 220 16.32 3.66 -12.13
N VAL A 221 16.24 2.77 -11.15
CA VAL A 221 15.64 3.02 -9.85
C VAL A 221 16.73 3.01 -8.80
N ILE A 222 16.76 4.01 -7.92
CA ILE A 222 17.73 4.10 -6.85
C ILE A 222 17.01 4.20 -5.51
N LYS A 223 17.26 3.21 -4.63
CA LYS A 223 16.95 3.32 -3.21
C LYS A 223 18.02 4.16 -2.55
N ALA A 224 17.69 5.39 -2.16
CA ALA A 224 18.58 6.28 -1.43
C ALA A 224 17.85 7.09 -0.37
N LYS A 225 18.59 7.56 0.64
CA LYS A 225 18.03 8.40 1.71
C LYS A 225 18.10 9.88 1.39
N ILE A 226 19.08 10.28 0.58
CA ILE A 226 19.42 11.67 0.31
C ILE A 226 19.60 11.83 -1.20
N ILE A 227 19.14 12.95 -1.75
CA ILE A 227 19.39 13.37 -3.13
C ILE A 227 19.84 14.83 -3.13
N ASP A 228 20.85 15.15 -3.94
CA ASP A 228 21.27 16.52 -4.17
C ASP A 228 20.28 17.25 -5.10
N GLN A 229 19.31 17.94 -4.50
CA GLN A 229 18.25 18.67 -5.18
C GLN A 229 18.74 19.78 -6.13
N LEU A 230 19.88 20.43 -5.79
CA LEU A 230 20.46 21.46 -6.65
C LEU A 230 21.01 20.84 -7.93
N SER A 231 21.70 19.71 -7.79
CA SER A 231 22.24 18.96 -8.93
C SER A 231 21.11 18.32 -9.75
N LEU A 232 20.05 17.84 -9.12
CA LEU A 232 18.85 17.32 -9.79
C LEU A 232 18.21 18.39 -10.68
N THR A 233 17.99 19.58 -10.14
CA THR A 233 17.42 20.71 -10.89
C THR A 233 18.35 21.17 -12.02
N LYS A 234 19.67 21.12 -11.78
CA LYS A 234 20.67 21.50 -12.78
C LYS A 234 20.72 20.51 -13.95
N THR A 235 20.69 19.21 -13.67
CA THR A 235 20.82 18.15 -14.67
C THR A 235 19.50 17.93 -15.42
N PHE A 236 18.39 17.82 -14.71
CA PHE A 236 17.09 17.46 -15.28
C PHE A 236 16.15 18.66 -15.50
N GLY A 237 16.63 19.88 -15.23
CA GLY A 237 15.83 21.10 -15.32
C GLY A 237 14.88 21.30 -14.14
N PRO A 238 14.14 22.41 -14.08
CA PRO A 238 13.12 22.61 -13.04
C PRO A 238 11.94 21.64 -13.22
N PRO A 239 11.28 21.23 -12.13
CA PRO A 239 10.07 20.42 -12.21
C PRO A 239 9.00 21.19 -12.99
N LYS A 240 8.29 20.49 -13.89
CA LYS A 240 7.22 21.10 -14.69
C LYS A 240 5.86 20.64 -14.19
N PRO A 241 4.86 21.53 -14.08
CA PRO A 241 3.54 21.16 -13.58
C PRO A 241 2.75 20.29 -14.57
N GLU A 242 1.88 19.46 -13.99
CA GLU A 242 1.00 18.47 -14.63
C GLU A 242 0.24 19.06 -15.81
N THR A 243 0.52 18.53 -17.01
CA THR A 243 -0.32 18.72 -18.20
C THR A 243 -0.69 17.39 -18.85
N ASP A 244 -0.06 16.29 -18.43
CA ASP A 244 -0.30 14.93 -18.90
C ASP A 244 -0.43 14.04 -17.65
N GLN A 245 -1.35 13.06 -17.68
CA GLN A 245 -1.79 12.24 -16.54
C GLN A 245 -0.72 11.32 -15.92
N PHE A 246 0.56 11.54 -16.19
CA PHE A 246 1.67 10.81 -15.60
C PHE A 246 2.85 11.77 -15.34
N GLU A 247 3.19 11.87 -14.06
CA GLU A 247 4.47 12.29 -13.48
C GLU A 247 4.65 13.79 -13.15
N GLU A 248 4.39 14.13 -11.87
CA GLU A 248 5.17 15.14 -11.14
C GLU A 248 6.67 14.78 -11.27
N GLY A 249 7.50 15.66 -11.83
CA GLY A 249 8.91 15.31 -11.99
C GLY A 249 9.80 16.29 -12.73
N HIS A 250 11.10 16.21 -12.44
CA HIS A 250 12.13 16.84 -13.28
C HIS A 250 12.21 16.07 -14.61
N ARG A 251 12.30 16.78 -15.74
CA ARG A 251 12.32 16.11 -17.05
C ARG A 251 13.30 16.76 -18.02
N MET A 252 14.05 15.92 -18.73
CA MET A 252 14.97 16.34 -19.78
C MET A 252 14.81 15.51 -21.05
N GLU A 253 15.18 16.07 -22.19
CA GLU A 253 15.28 15.31 -23.44
C GLU A 253 16.51 14.41 -23.41
N ILE A 254 16.34 13.13 -23.77
CA ILE A 254 17.45 12.20 -23.86
C ILE A 254 18.24 12.52 -25.14
N SER A 255 19.50 12.89 -24.97
CA SER A 255 20.41 13.11 -26.10
C SER A 255 20.56 11.85 -26.94
N ASN A 256 20.60 11.99 -28.27
CA ASN A 256 20.66 10.88 -29.24
C ASN A 256 19.42 9.95 -29.24
N SER A 257 18.30 10.36 -28.67
CA SER A 257 17.00 9.69 -28.81
C SER A 257 16.11 10.37 -29.86
N ASN A 258 15.08 9.68 -30.35
CA ASN A 258 14.07 10.24 -31.27
C ASN A 258 13.02 11.09 -30.52
N GLY A 259 13.46 11.97 -29.62
CA GLY A 259 12.57 12.80 -28.80
C GLY A 259 12.03 12.12 -27.54
N ASP A 260 12.72 11.09 -27.04
CA ASP A 260 12.39 10.45 -25.77
C ASP A 260 12.72 11.41 -24.61
N LEU A 261 11.91 11.37 -23.56
CA LEU A 261 12.12 12.13 -22.32
C LEU A 261 12.65 11.20 -21.23
N LEU A 262 13.52 11.73 -20.37
CA LEU A 262 13.91 11.11 -19.11
C LEU A 262 13.23 11.88 -17.98
N ILE A 263 12.43 11.17 -17.21
CA ILE A 263 11.61 11.75 -16.14
C ILE A 263 12.08 11.19 -14.79
N TYR A 264 12.21 12.09 -13.82
CA TYR A 264 12.49 11.75 -12.44
C TYR A 264 11.19 11.77 -11.62
N SER A 265 10.96 10.71 -10.85
CA SER A 265 9.89 10.65 -9.85
C SER A 265 10.39 9.98 -8.57
N PHE A 266 9.66 10.18 -7.46
CA PHE A 266 9.98 9.58 -6.17
C PHE A 266 8.74 8.90 -5.60
N GLU A 267 8.81 7.59 -5.38
CA GLU A 267 7.69 6.78 -4.89
C GLU A 267 8.23 5.70 -3.93
N ASP A 268 7.54 5.46 -2.81
CA ASP A 268 7.85 4.39 -1.86
C ASP A 268 9.31 4.32 -1.36
N GLY A 269 10.02 5.46 -1.30
CA GLY A 269 11.43 5.51 -0.87
C GLY A 269 12.44 5.14 -1.97
N PHE A 270 11.98 5.10 -3.22
CA PHE A 270 12.80 4.87 -4.40
C PHE A 270 12.75 6.07 -5.34
N HIS A 271 13.90 6.42 -5.91
CA HIS A 271 14.06 7.45 -6.91
C HIS A 271 14.05 6.80 -8.30
N TYR A 272 13.05 7.11 -9.11
CA TYR A 272 12.87 6.57 -10.44
C TYR A 272 13.40 7.54 -11.47
N PHE A 273 14.16 7.03 -12.44
CA PHE A 273 14.58 7.73 -13.63
C PHE A 273 14.08 6.93 -14.83
N SER A 274 12.99 7.36 -15.44
CA SER A 274 12.20 6.59 -16.41
C SER A 274 12.23 7.22 -17.81
N ARG A 275 12.36 6.38 -18.84
CA ARG A 275 12.25 6.80 -20.24
C ARG A 275 10.77 6.85 -20.65
N PHE A 276 10.38 7.97 -21.25
CA PHE A 276 9.06 8.19 -21.81
C PHE A 276 9.16 8.46 -23.32
N GLN A 277 8.47 7.64 -24.12
CA GLN A 277 8.43 7.79 -25.57
C GLN A 277 7.17 8.53 -25.98
N LYS A 278 7.32 9.62 -26.74
CA LYS A 278 6.22 10.43 -27.22
C LYS A 278 5.69 9.85 -28.53
N ASP A 279 4.99 8.71 -28.48
CA ASP A 279 4.42 8.12 -29.68
C ASP A 279 3.24 8.94 -30.22
N LEU A 280 3.30 9.21 -31.52
CA LEU A 280 2.23 9.80 -32.34
C LEU A 280 0.98 8.90 -32.33
N GLU A 281 -0.19 9.55 -32.21
CA GLU A 281 -1.54 9.01 -32.49
C GLU A 281 -2.17 8.06 -31.45
N SER A 282 -2.61 8.61 -30.31
CA SER A 282 -3.95 8.31 -29.78
C SER A 282 -4.51 9.46 -28.93
N GLU A 283 -5.44 10.19 -29.54
CA GLU A 283 -6.55 10.93 -28.91
C GLU A 283 -6.24 12.19 -28.07
N ILE A 284 -6.07 13.28 -28.82
CA ILE A 284 -6.49 14.65 -28.45
C ILE A 284 -8.03 14.68 -28.30
N SER A 285 -8.60 13.96 -27.34
CA SER A 285 -10.04 14.03 -27.03
C SER A 285 -10.41 14.04 -25.55
N SER A 286 -9.48 14.26 -24.62
CA SER A 286 -9.79 14.38 -23.18
C SER A 286 -9.46 15.74 -22.55
N LEU A 287 -8.95 16.72 -23.31
CA LEU A 287 -8.43 18.00 -22.79
C LEU A 287 -9.49 19.09 -22.47
N GLU A 288 -10.74 18.73 -22.16
CA GLU A 288 -11.75 19.67 -21.64
C GLU A 288 -12.33 19.26 -20.26
N GLY A 289 -11.81 18.21 -19.61
CA GLY A 289 -12.42 17.63 -18.40
C GLY A 289 -11.94 18.15 -17.03
N ASP A 290 -10.67 18.49 -16.85
CA ASP A 290 -10.05 18.47 -15.51
C ASP A 290 -9.54 19.83 -14.99
N LEU A 291 -10.28 20.92 -15.21
CA LEU A 291 -10.00 22.23 -14.58
C LEU A 291 -10.84 22.50 -13.30
N GLU A 292 -11.58 21.51 -12.79
CA GLU A 292 -12.54 21.70 -11.69
C GLU A 292 -12.09 21.16 -10.31
N GLU A 293 -10.96 20.46 -10.21
CA GLU A 293 -10.44 19.89 -8.95
C GLU A 293 -9.20 20.65 -8.44
N LEU A 294 -9.17 21.01 -7.15
CA LEU A 294 -8.07 21.76 -6.55
C LEU A 294 -7.55 21.01 -5.31
N SER A 295 -6.39 20.37 -5.46
CA SER A 295 -5.66 19.72 -4.37
C SER A 295 -4.53 20.64 -3.91
N ILE A 296 -4.52 21.04 -2.64
CA ILE A 296 -3.43 21.87 -2.07
C ILE A 296 -2.56 20.94 -1.24
N CYS A 297 -1.58 20.32 -1.91
CA CYS A 297 -0.66 19.36 -1.30
C CYS A 297 0.77 19.90 -1.11
N GLU A 298 1.13 21.08 -1.64
CA GLU A 298 2.54 21.47 -1.72
C GLU A 298 2.83 22.92 -1.30
N ASN A 299 3.91 23.05 -0.51
CA ASN A 299 4.90 24.11 -0.42
C ASN A 299 4.49 25.60 -0.48
N LEU A 300 5.18 26.42 0.33
CA LEU A 300 5.00 27.86 0.44
C LEU A 300 5.10 28.64 -0.89
N GLU A 301 5.66 28.04 -1.95
CA GLU A 301 5.84 28.65 -3.28
C GLU A 301 4.63 28.47 -4.22
N CYS A 302 3.81 27.43 -4.06
CA CYS A 302 2.67 27.14 -4.93
C CYS A 302 1.59 28.25 -4.88
N LEU A 303 1.44 28.91 -3.73
CA LEU A 303 0.44 29.97 -3.53
C LEU A 303 0.77 31.29 -4.25
N ASN A 304 2.03 31.53 -4.59
CA ASN A 304 2.43 32.71 -5.38
C ASN A 304 2.28 32.48 -6.89
N LEU A 305 2.12 31.22 -7.33
CA LEU A 305 2.05 30.82 -8.73
C LEU A 305 0.61 30.66 -9.25
N ILE A 306 -0.40 30.70 -8.37
CA ILE A 306 -1.80 30.61 -8.76
C ILE A 306 -2.23 31.94 -9.44
N ARG A 307 -1.92 32.08 -10.73
CA ARG A 307 -2.32 33.24 -11.54
C ARG A 307 -3.72 33.11 -12.14
N ASN A 308 -4.25 31.89 -12.24
CA ASN A 308 -5.56 31.58 -12.83
C ASN A 308 -6.27 30.51 -11.99
N LEU A 309 -7.06 30.91 -11.00
CA LEU A 309 -7.99 30.01 -10.33
C LEU A 309 -9.25 29.80 -11.19
N PRO A 310 -9.86 28.60 -11.17
CA PRO A 310 -11.14 28.38 -11.86
C PRO A 310 -12.25 29.25 -11.23
N GLU A 311 -13.25 29.63 -12.02
CA GLU A 311 -14.40 30.40 -11.50
C GLU A 311 -15.24 29.58 -10.50
N HIS A 312 -15.20 28.24 -10.59
CA HIS A 312 -15.93 27.30 -9.75
C HIS A 312 -15.06 26.11 -9.32
N LEU A 313 -15.26 25.62 -8.09
CA LEU A 313 -14.58 24.45 -7.51
C LEU A 313 -15.54 23.26 -7.38
N LYS A 314 -15.15 22.11 -7.92
CA LYS A 314 -15.87 20.84 -7.78
C LYS A 314 -15.29 19.98 -6.65
N SER A 315 -13.97 19.92 -6.47
CA SER A 315 -13.34 19.14 -5.40
C SER A 315 -12.25 19.94 -4.68
N LEU A 316 -12.20 19.83 -3.35
CA LEU A 316 -11.16 20.42 -2.51
C LEU A 316 -10.54 19.35 -1.60
N CYS A 317 -9.22 19.17 -1.74
CA CYS A 317 -8.45 18.27 -0.88
C CYS A 317 -7.39 19.07 -0.10
N LEU A 318 -7.42 18.99 1.23
CA LEU A 318 -6.40 19.56 2.11
C LEU A 318 -5.69 18.42 2.84
N VAL A 319 -4.42 18.18 2.50
CA VAL A 319 -3.59 17.11 3.06
C VAL A 319 -2.26 17.73 3.52
N PRO A 320 -1.78 17.45 4.76
CA PRO A 320 -0.44 17.83 5.17
C PRO A 320 0.61 17.08 4.34
N SER A 321 1.59 17.81 3.83
CA SER A 321 2.57 17.31 2.88
C SER A 321 3.59 16.36 3.50
N ASP A 322 3.79 15.25 2.82
CA ASP A 322 5.01 14.43 2.72
C ASP A 322 5.46 13.60 3.93
N SER A 323 5.96 12.40 3.60
CA SER A 323 6.35 11.23 4.40
C SER A 323 7.75 11.30 5.06
N ASN A 324 8.47 12.43 4.94
CA ASN A 324 9.90 12.51 5.30
C ASN A 324 10.39 13.78 6.02
N ILE A 325 9.54 14.53 6.72
CA ILE A 325 10.00 15.75 7.43
C ILE A 325 9.72 15.67 8.94
N PRO A 326 10.75 15.34 9.77
CA PRO A 326 10.67 15.43 11.23
C PRO A 326 10.78 16.86 11.79
N ARG A 327 10.84 17.89 10.94
CA ARG A 327 10.99 19.28 11.36
C ARG A 327 9.82 20.13 10.91
N GLU A 328 9.14 20.66 11.92
CA GLU A 328 8.25 21.81 11.87
C GLU A 328 6.79 21.55 11.49
N ILE A 329 6.03 21.18 12.53
CA ILE A 329 4.62 21.57 12.74
C ILE A 329 4.33 23.02 12.28
N PHE A 330 5.33 23.91 12.26
CA PHE A 330 5.24 25.27 11.75
C PHE A 330 4.91 25.40 10.25
N GLU A 331 5.30 24.48 9.37
CA GLU A 331 5.13 24.65 7.91
C GLU A 331 3.67 24.46 7.45
N ASN A 332 2.96 23.46 7.99
CA ASN A 332 1.51 23.25 7.74
C ASN A 332 0.67 24.46 8.19
N HIS A 333 1.06 25.12 9.28
CA HIS A 333 0.42 26.35 9.75
C HIS A 333 0.63 27.54 8.82
N ILE A 334 1.78 27.60 8.13
CA ILE A 334 2.11 28.68 7.19
C ILE A 334 1.42 28.48 5.84
N ILE A 335 1.31 27.23 5.35
CA ILE A 335 0.57 26.89 4.12
C ILE A 335 -0.90 27.26 4.28
N LEU A 336 -1.53 26.81 5.38
CA LEU A 336 -2.85 27.27 5.76
C LEU A 336 -2.89 28.80 5.82
N GLU A 337 -2.08 29.47 6.64
CA GLU A 337 -2.13 30.94 6.74
C GLU A 337 -2.05 31.67 5.39
N ARG A 338 -1.37 31.11 4.39
CA ARG A 338 -1.26 31.67 3.04
C ARG A 338 -2.48 31.33 2.15
N VAL A 339 -2.99 30.09 2.18
CA VAL A 339 -4.30 29.73 1.57
C VAL A 339 -5.38 30.65 2.12
N LEU A 340 -5.36 30.84 3.45
CA LEU A 340 -6.25 31.66 4.26
C LEU A 340 -6.02 33.17 4.10
N LYS A 341 -5.02 33.62 3.33
CA LYS A 341 -4.81 35.02 2.91
C LYS A 341 -5.08 35.26 1.42
N ASN A 342 -5.37 34.21 0.64
CA ASN A 342 -5.62 34.34 -0.80
C ASN A 342 -7.09 34.73 -1.07
N GLN A 343 -7.32 36.03 -1.29
CA GLN A 343 -8.66 36.62 -1.48
C GLN A 343 -9.45 36.01 -2.66
N GLN A 344 -8.78 35.49 -3.70
CA GLN A 344 -9.46 34.87 -4.84
C GLN A 344 -10.05 33.50 -4.47
N LEU A 345 -9.34 32.68 -3.69
CA LEU A 345 -9.88 31.41 -3.15
C LEU A 345 -11.10 31.65 -2.25
N PHE A 346 -11.10 32.72 -1.45
CA PHE A 346 -12.28 33.11 -0.65
C PHE A 346 -13.51 33.37 -1.51
N GLU A 347 -13.36 34.05 -2.65
CA GLU A 347 -14.48 34.32 -3.55
C GLU A 347 -15.01 33.04 -4.22
N ILE A 348 -14.13 32.10 -4.57
CA ILE A 348 -14.52 30.85 -5.23
C ILE A 348 -15.22 29.91 -4.24
N PHE A 349 -14.73 29.78 -3.01
CA PHE A 349 -15.41 29.03 -1.94
C PHE A 349 -16.82 29.58 -1.67
N GLN A 350 -17.04 30.89 -1.82
CA GLN A 350 -18.35 31.51 -1.61
C GLN A 350 -19.31 31.36 -2.79
N LYS A 351 -18.81 31.18 -4.01
CA LYS A 351 -19.62 31.07 -5.23
C LYS A 351 -19.89 29.62 -5.64
N SER A 352 -19.08 28.68 -5.19
CA SER A 352 -19.12 27.28 -5.65
C SER A 352 -19.97 26.40 -4.76
N GLU A 353 -20.70 25.48 -5.40
CA GLU A 353 -21.20 24.27 -4.74
C GLU A 353 -20.17 23.18 -4.98
N ILE A 354 -19.44 22.82 -3.92
CA ILE A 354 -18.32 21.87 -3.96
C ILE A 354 -18.90 20.46 -3.86
N GLU A 355 -18.56 19.60 -4.81
CA GLU A 355 -18.98 18.21 -4.83
C GLU A 355 -18.31 17.40 -3.71
N SER A 356 -17.00 17.58 -3.49
CA SER A 356 -16.26 16.83 -2.46
C SER A 356 -15.29 17.70 -1.67
N LEU A 357 -15.32 17.56 -0.35
CA LEU A 357 -14.32 18.09 0.58
C LEU A 357 -13.64 16.94 1.31
N ARG A 358 -12.34 16.79 1.11
CA ARG A 358 -11.50 15.87 1.88
C ARG A 358 -10.56 16.65 2.79
N LEU A 359 -10.64 16.34 4.08
CA LEU A 359 -9.78 16.88 5.13
C LEU A 359 -9.00 15.72 5.76
N ASP A 360 -7.74 15.59 5.38
CA ASP A 360 -6.82 14.64 5.99
C ASP A 360 -5.92 15.40 6.96
N PHE A 361 -5.99 15.07 8.25
CA PHE A 361 -5.12 15.67 9.27
C PHE A 361 -4.02 14.71 9.74
N SER A 362 -3.91 13.54 9.11
CA SER A 362 -2.91 12.54 9.50
C SER A 362 -1.52 13.01 9.07
N ASN A 363 -0.70 13.36 10.06
CA ASN A 363 0.71 13.59 9.86
C ASN A 363 1.37 12.21 9.73
N LEU A 364 1.37 11.65 8.52
CA LEU A 364 1.89 10.32 8.20
C LEU A 364 3.37 10.14 8.63
N ASN A 365 4.10 11.23 8.86
CA ASN A 365 5.49 11.24 9.37
C ASN A 365 5.67 10.68 10.78
N PHE A 366 4.61 10.57 11.57
CA PHE A 366 4.70 9.93 12.88
C PHE A 366 4.50 8.42 12.84
N PHE A 367 4.19 7.85 11.69
CA PHE A 367 3.92 6.42 11.58
C PHE A 367 4.85 5.81 10.54
N PRO A 368 5.89 5.07 10.95
CA PRO A 368 6.63 4.26 10.01
C PRO A 368 5.64 3.30 9.32
N SER A 369 5.70 3.24 7.99
CA SER A 369 5.07 2.20 7.16
C SER A 369 5.33 0.82 7.80
N PRO A 370 4.43 -0.19 7.66
CA PRO A 370 4.59 -1.50 8.29
C PRO A 370 5.75 -2.29 7.67
N MET A 371 6.97 -1.85 7.94
CA MET A 371 8.16 -2.66 7.90
C MET A 371 8.18 -3.51 9.15
N VAL A 372 8.34 -4.81 8.95
CA VAL A 372 8.76 -5.72 10.01
C VAL A 372 10.21 -5.35 10.32
N PHE A 373 10.41 -4.41 11.25
CA PHE A 373 11.72 -4.12 11.80
C PHE A 373 11.92 -4.92 13.09
N GLU A 374 13.05 -5.61 13.14
CA GLU A 374 13.68 -5.99 14.39
C GLU A 374 14.01 -4.72 15.20
N ILE A 375 13.81 -4.79 16.50
CA ILE A 375 13.95 -3.68 17.45
C ILE A 375 15.40 -3.18 17.42
N ASP A 376 15.61 -2.00 16.84
CA ASP A 376 16.80 -1.16 17.05
C ASP A 376 16.50 -0.26 18.27
N ASP A 377 17.23 -0.43 19.37
CA ASP A 377 17.06 0.30 20.62
C ASP A 377 17.48 1.80 20.54
N SER A 378 17.59 2.37 19.32
CA SER A 378 18.01 3.75 19.10
C SER A 378 16.92 4.70 18.59
N GLU A 379 15.66 4.26 18.45
CA GLU A 379 14.57 5.15 18.03
C GLU A 379 14.06 6.06 19.16
N THR A 380 14.04 7.37 18.91
CA THR A 380 13.33 8.34 19.76
C THR A 380 11.83 8.05 19.72
N PRO A 381 11.17 7.81 20.87
CA PRO A 381 9.75 7.51 20.90
C PRO A 381 8.92 8.65 20.30
N ILE A 382 7.95 8.29 19.46
CA ILE A 382 6.92 9.20 18.96
C ILE A 382 6.21 9.86 20.14
N ASP A 383 6.29 11.20 20.23
CA ASP A 383 5.57 11.97 21.24
C ASP A 383 4.12 12.17 20.79
N TYR A 384 3.26 11.22 21.16
CA TYR A 384 1.83 11.23 20.81
C TYR A 384 1.09 12.44 21.37
N ASP A 385 1.52 12.98 22.52
CA ASP A 385 0.93 14.19 23.11
C ASP A 385 1.25 15.41 22.20
N LEU A 386 2.39 15.41 21.50
CA LEU A 386 2.77 16.43 20.51
C LEU A 386 1.90 16.37 19.23
N VAL A 387 1.58 15.17 18.73
CA VAL A 387 0.71 14.97 17.55
C VAL A 387 -0.71 15.44 17.84
N GLU A 388 -1.26 15.01 18.97
CA GLU A 388 -2.60 15.40 19.42
C GLU A 388 -2.69 16.91 19.62
N LYS A 389 -1.70 17.52 20.27
CA LYS A 389 -1.61 18.98 20.45
C LYS A 389 -1.52 19.73 19.12
N SER A 390 -0.76 19.21 18.16
CA SER A 390 -0.62 19.84 16.83
C SER A 390 -1.92 19.81 16.03
N ASN A 391 -2.66 18.70 16.08
CA ASN A 391 -3.98 18.60 15.44
C ASN A 391 -4.98 19.57 16.07
N LEU A 392 -4.98 19.70 17.39
CA LEU A 392 -5.84 20.65 18.11
C LEU A 392 -5.50 22.11 17.73
N GLU A 393 -4.22 22.47 17.67
CA GLU A 393 -3.77 23.80 17.24
C GLU A 393 -4.14 24.10 15.78
N PHE A 394 -4.01 23.11 14.89
CA PHE A 394 -4.44 23.21 13.49
C PHE A 394 -5.94 23.46 13.38
N LEU A 395 -6.75 22.65 14.07
CA LEU A 395 -8.21 22.74 14.04
C LEU A 395 -8.71 24.07 14.60
N ASP A 396 -8.09 24.60 15.65
CA ASP A 396 -8.45 25.92 16.18
C ASP A 396 -8.19 27.04 15.15
N LYS A 397 -7.04 27.01 14.46
CA LYS A 397 -6.74 27.98 13.40
C LYS A 397 -7.67 27.82 12.19
N PHE A 398 -7.93 26.59 11.77
CA PHE A 398 -8.87 26.29 10.69
C PHE A 398 -10.27 26.79 11.04
N GLN A 399 -10.75 26.50 12.26
CA GLN A 399 -12.02 27.00 12.79
C GLN A 399 -12.10 28.53 12.77
N ASN A 400 -11.04 29.21 13.21
CA ASN A 400 -11.00 30.68 13.23
C ASN A 400 -11.10 31.31 11.83
N VAL A 401 -10.77 30.56 10.78
CA VAL A 401 -10.98 31.00 9.39
C VAL A 401 -12.36 30.66 8.90
N LEU A 402 -12.82 29.42 9.12
CA LEU A 402 -14.16 29.06 8.70
C LEU A 402 -15.24 29.93 9.37
N LYS A 403 -15.00 30.45 10.59
CA LYS A 403 -15.84 31.48 11.26
C LYS A 403 -15.97 32.79 10.46
N LYS A 404 -15.01 33.12 9.59
CA LYS A 404 -15.03 34.31 8.73
C LYS A 404 -15.72 34.05 7.39
N LEU A 405 -15.95 32.78 7.05
CA LEU A 405 -16.64 32.37 5.84
C LEU A 405 -18.15 32.27 6.07
N ARG A 406 -18.92 32.40 4.98
CA ARG A 406 -20.29 31.90 4.98
C ARG A 406 -20.25 30.36 4.96
N PRO A 407 -21.28 29.68 5.48
CA PRO A 407 -21.36 28.23 5.40
C PRO A 407 -21.13 27.73 3.96
N LEU A 408 -20.28 26.72 3.80
CA LEU A 408 -19.87 26.20 2.50
C LEU A 408 -20.90 25.19 1.98
N LYS A 409 -21.22 25.27 0.69
CA LYS A 409 -22.10 24.32 0.01
C LYS A 409 -21.30 23.10 -0.41
N ILE A 410 -21.38 22.02 0.35
CA ILE A 410 -20.57 20.80 0.14
C ILE A 410 -21.48 19.59 0.04
N ARG A 411 -21.27 18.73 -0.96
CA ARG A 411 -22.07 17.50 -1.15
C ARG A 411 -21.47 16.28 -0.45
N GLU A 412 -20.16 16.11 -0.46
CA GLU A 412 -19.49 14.97 0.18
C GLU A 412 -18.39 15.46 1.12
N LEU A 413 -18.41 14.97 2.36
CA LEU A 413 -17.37 15.26 3.35
C LEU A 413 -16.62 13.97 3.69
N SER A 414 -15.30 13.99 3.53
CA SER A 414 -14.37 12.95 4.01
C SER A 414 -13.44 13.57 5.05
N LEU A 415 -13.41 12.99 6.25
CA LEU A 415 -12.69 13.54 7.40
C LEU A 415 -11.95 12.46 8.19
N ARG A 416 -10.68 12.71 8.51
CA ARG A 416 -9.96 12.00 9.58
C ARG A 416 -10.03 12.80 10.89
N CYS A 417 -11.02 12.53 11.73
CA CYS A 417 -11.14 13.18 13.05
C CYS A 417 -10.50 12.32 14.15
N VAL A 418 -10.13 12.92 15.29
CA VAL A 418 -9.67 12.20 16.50
C VAL A 418 -10.80 12.10 17.52
N GLN A 419 -11.63 13.15 17.62
CA GLN A 419 -12.72 13.28 18.59
C GLN A 419 -13.95 13.95 17.98
N GLU A 420 -15.07 13.94 18.73
CA GLU A 420 -16.33 14.56 18.32
C GLU A 420 -16.19 16.05 17.98
N GLY A 421 -15.36 16.76 18.75
CA GLY A 421 -15.14 18.20 18.60
C GLY A 421 -14.63 18.59 17.22
N ASP A 422 -13.81 17.75 16.61
CA ASP A 422 -13.21 18.01 15.29
C ASP A 422 -14.29 17.93 14.20
N LEU A 423 -15.09 16.87 14.23
CA LEU A 423 -16.21 16.67 13.32
C LEU A 423 -17.27 17.76 13.47
N ARG A 424 -17.62 18.10 14.72
CA ARG A 424 -18.54 19.18 15.03
C ARG A 424 -18.06 20.50 14.43
N THR A 425 -16.77 20.79 14.63
CA THR A 425 -16.15 22.01 14.12
C THR A 425 -16.33 22.11 12.62
N VAL A 426 -16.00 21.06 11.85
CA VAL A 426 -16.14 21.09 10.39
C VAL A 426 -17.61 21.23 9.97
N LEU A 427 -18.52 20.46 10.58
CA LEU A 427 -19.94 20.47 10.24
C LEU A 427 -20.62 21.82 10.50
N GLU A 428 -20.23 22.56 11.55
CA GLU A 428 -20.78 23.90 11.87
C GLU A 428 -20.58 24.91 10.73
N PHE A 429 -19.63 24.67 9.82
CA PHE A 429 -19.32 25.54 8.70
C PHE A 429 -19.86 25.06 7.35
N LEU A 430 -20.61 23.95 7.32
CA LEU A 430 -21.27 23.51 6.11
C LEU A 430 -22.69 24.04 6.06
N GLU A 431 -23.13 24.47 4.88
CA GLU A 431 -24.50 24.92 4.66
C GLU A 431 -25.45 23.71 4.81
N PRO A 432 -26.43 23.79 5.74
CA PRO A 432 -27.40 22.72 5.91
C PRO A 432 -28.14 22.40 4.61
N GLY A 433 -28.39 21.11 4.37
CA GLY A 433 -29.16 20.63 3.21
C GLY A 433 -28.37 20.39 1.93
N PHE A 434 -27.08 20.77 1.86
CA PHE A 434 -26.21 20.43 0.73
C PHE A 434 -25.47 19.10 0.92
N LEU A 435 -25.10 18.78 2.17
CA LEU A 435 -24.32 17.60 2.51
C LEU A 435 -25.14 16.32 2.27
N LYS A 436 -24.65 15.45 1.39
CA LYS A 436 -25.26 14.17 1.02
C LYS A 436 -24.50 12.97 1.61
N LYS A 437 -23.17 13.03 1.69
CA LYS A 437 -22.34 11.93 2.18
C LYS A 437 -21.38 12.41 3.28
N ILE A 438 -21.31 11.64 4.36
CA ILE A 438 -20.33 11.80 5.43
C ILE A 438 -19.49 10.53 5.49
N ASP A 439 -18.18 10.68 5.37
CA ASP A 439 -17.19 9.61 5.44
C ASP A 439 -16.15 9.95 6.52
N ILE A 440 -16.05 9.08 7.52
CA ILE A 440 -15.16 9.26 8.67
C ILE A 440 -14.18 8.10 8.71
N GLU A 441 -12.91 8.42 8.54
CA GLU A 441 -11.81 7.46 8.56
C GLU A 441 -11.02 7.55 9.87
N TYR A 442 -10.56 6.41 10.37
CA TYR A 442 -9.69 6.37 11.55
C TYR A 442 -8.32 7.00 11.28
N PHE A 443 -7.91 7.86 12.22
CA PHE A 443 -6.68 8.65 12.16
C PHE A 443 -5.38 7.82 12.13
N CYS A 444 -5.38 6.56 12.59
CA CYS A 444 -4.15 5.75 12.69
C CYS A 444 -4.33 4.26 12.32
N ASP A 445 -3.98 3.87 11.09
CA ASP A 445 -4.05 2.47 10.66
C ASP A 445 -2.92 1.61 11.26
N PHE A 446 -3.04 1.18 12.52
CA PHE A 446 -2.16 0.15 13.07
C PHE A 446 -2.50 -1.22 12.44
N ARG A 447 -2.11 -1.45 11.19
CA ARG A 447 -2.07 -2.78 10.57
C ARG A 447 -0.78 -3.48 10.98
N ASN A 448 -0.63 -3.80 12.26
CA ASN A 448 0.44 -4.67 12.76
C ASN A 448 -0.01 -5.63 13.88
N GLU A 449 -1.28 -6.04 13.89
CA GLU A 449 -1.66 -7.31 14.55
C GLU A 449 -1.33 -8.51 13.65
N LYS A 450 -0.04 -8.72 13.37
CA LYS A 450 0.44 -10.08 13.05
C LYS A 450 0.77 -10.76 14.37
N VAL A 451 -0.17 -11.56 14.86
CA VAL A 451 0.11 -12.60 15.85
C VAL A 451 1.21 -13.50 15.27
N SER A 452 2.44 -13.35 15.78
CA SER A 452 3.55 -14.20 15.39
C SER A 452 3.28 -15.63 15.89
N ARG A 453 3.39 -16.62 14.98
CA ARG A 453 3.13 -18.05 15.21
C ARG A 453 4.03 -18.72 16.27
N ASN A 454 4.90 -17.97 16.95
CA ASN A 454 5.99 -18.53 17.74
C ASN A 454 5.85 -18.33 19.26
N GLY A 455 4.68 -17.98 19.78
CA GLY A 455 4.39 -18.09 21.23
C GLY A 455 5.28 -17.27 22.17
N ILE A 456 6.04 -16.29 21.67
CA ILE A 456 6.79 -15.34 22.50
C ILE A 456 5.90 -14.12 22.72
N LEU A 457 5.51 -13.93 23.98
CA LEU A 457 4.91 -12.70 24.49
C LEU A 457 5.85 -11.54 24.19
N THR A 458 5.42 -10.60 23.34
CA THR A 458 6.02 -9.27 23.30
C THR A 458 5.92 -8.68 24.70
N VAL A 459 7.07 -8.35 25.28
CA VAL A 459 7.20 -7.68 26.57
C VAL A 459 6.26 -6.46 26.58
N PRO A 460 5.38 -6.31 27.59
CA PRO A 460 4.53 -5.13 27.69
C PRO A 460 5.43 -3.93 28.01
N TYR A 461 5.65 -3.07 27.01
CA TYR A 461 6.05 -1.70 27.30
C TYR A 461 4.98 -1.09 28.22
N PRO A 462 5.38 -0.44 29.33
CA PRO A 462 4.45 0.17 30.26
C PRO A 462 3.74 1.33 29.53
N ASP A 463 2.42 1.40 29.68
CA ASP A 463 1.55 2.43 29.10
C ASP A 463 1.50 2.51 27.56
N ARG A 464 1.11 1.40 26.92
CA ARG A 464 0.14 1.56 25.83
C ARG A 464 -1.11 2.20 26.46
N ARG A 465 -1.22 3.54 26.42
CA ARG A 465 -2.51 4.15 26.13
C ARG A 465 -2.92 3.55 24.78
N SER A 466 -3.59 2.40 24.83
CA SER A 466 -4.43 1.92 23.75
C SER A 466 -5.38 3.08 23.55
N TYR A 467 -5.07 4.02 22.65
CA TYR A 467 -6.02 5.05 22.26
C TYR A 467 -7.22 4.26 21.80
N PRO A 468 -8.31 4.26 22.58
CA PRO A 468 -9.43 3.44 22.22
C PRO A 468 -9.87 4.01 20.87
N ARG A 469 -9.91 3.17 19.83
CA ARG A 469 -10.51 3.48 18.53
C ARG A 469 -11.98 3.81 18.77
N THR A 470 -12.30 4.91 19.43
CA THR A 470 -13.62 5.18 19.98
C THR A 470 -14.05 6.58 19.65
N LEU A 471 -15.30 6.71 19.23
CA LEU A 471 -15.89 7.98 18.84
C LEU A 471 -17.21 8.16 19.59
N GLU A 472 -17.34 9.28 20.29
CA GLU A 472 -18.60 9.74 20.84
C GLU A 472 -19.23 10.75 19.86
N LEU A 473 -20.53 10.65 19.62
CA LEU A 473 -21.28 11.43 18.62
C LEU A 473 -22.59 11.95 19.22
N ARG A 474 -22.56 12.38 20.49
CA ARG A 474 -23.76 12.76 21.27
C ARG A 474 -24.39 14.07 20.83
N ASN A 475 -23.59 14.96 20.28
CA ASN A 475 -23.93 16.31 19.86
C ASN A 475 -23.96 16.41 18.34
N VAL A 476 -22.98 15.83 17.64
CA VAL A 476 -22.92 15.85 16.18
C VAL A 476 -24.15 15.21 15.54
N SER A 477 -24.64 14.11 16.11
CA SER A 477 -25.85 13.42 15.64
C SER A 477 -27.13 14.27 15.70
N LYS A 478 -27.10 15.44 16.35
CA LYS A 478 -28.25 16.37 16.46
C LYS A 478 -28.12 17.59 15.54
N MET A 479 -27.01 17.71 14.81
CA MET A 479 -26.77 18.83 13.91
C MET A 479 -27.61 18.71 12.65
N GLU A 480 -28.06 19.83 12.10
CA GLU A 480 -28.90 19.84 10.90
C GLU A 480 -28.19 19.22 9.68
N GLN A 481 -26.89 19.48 9.53
CA GLN A 481 -26.04 18.91 8.50
C GLN A 481 -26.01 17.37 8.57
N TRP A 482 -25.96 16.82 9.78
CA TRP A 482 -26.01 15.38 10.02
C TRP A 482 -27.39 14.82 9.66
N MET A 483 -28.45 15.47 10.14
CA MET A 483 -29.85 15.03 9.99
C MET A 483 -30.38 15.11 8.55
N LEU A 484 -29.74 15.89 7.69
CA LEU A 484 -30.12 16.03 6.27
C LEU A 484 -29.25 15.20 5.32
N ALA A 485 -28.13 14.63 5.80
CA ALA A 485 -27.26 13.80 4.99
C ALA A 485 -27.89 12.44 4.63
N GLU A 486 -27.58 11.92 3.44
CA GLU A 486 -28.19 10.70 2.92
C GLU A 486 -27.36 9.45 3.22
N ASN A 487 -26.03 9.57 3.28
CA ASN A 487 -25.11 8.45 3.41
C ASN A 487 -24.09 8.68 4.54
N LEU A 488 -23.81 7.64 5.32
CA LEU A 488 -22.85 7.67 6.43
C LEU A 488 -21.91 6.47 6.41
N GLU A 489 -20.61 6.70 6.32
CA GLU A 489 -19.59 5.67 6.50
C GLU A 489 -18.65 6.08 7.62
N ILE A 490 -18.50 5.22 8.62
CA ILE A 490 -17.54 5.39 9.72
C ILE A 490 -16.72 4.12 9.80
N GLU A 491 -15.50 4.19 9.27
CA GLU A 491 -14.60 3.06 9.24
C GLU A 491 -13.62 3.09 10.40
N LYS A 492 -13.30 1.90 10.92
CA LYS A 492 -12.22 1.67 11.90
C LYS A 492 -12.39 2.39 13.26
N TYR A 493 -13.51 3.08 13.53
CA TYR A 493 -13.94 3.59 14.85
C TYR A 493 -14.99 2.72 15.53
N ARG A 494 -14.93 2.60 16.86
CA ARG A 494 -15.96 2.01 17.73
C ARG A 494 -16.82 3.12 18.32
N ILE A 495 -18.05 3.21 17.89
CA ILE A 495 -18.96 4.24 18.38
C ILE A 495 -19.44 3.85 19.78
N LEU A 496 -19.13 4.69 20.77
CA LEU A 496 -19.58 4.51 22.17
C LEU A 496 -20.96 5.10 22.41
N THR A 497 -21.45 5.94 21.49
CA THR A 497 -22.78 6.53 21.58
C THR A 497 -23.84 5.43 21.37
N PRO A 498 -24.80 5.28 22.30
CA PRO A 498 -25.89 4.32 22.13
C PRO A 498 -26.60 4.57 20.80
N ILE A 499 -26.84 3.51 20.03
CA ILE A 499 -27.36 3.64 18.67
C ILE A 499 -28.73 4.33 18.61
N GLN A 500 -29.50 4.21 19.70
CA GLN A 500 -30.78 4.88 19.89
C GLN A 500 -30.66 6.42 19.89
N ASN A 501 -29.53 6.93 20.36
CA ASN A 501 -29.24 8.36 20.47
C ASN A 501 -28.47 8.90 19.26
N PHE A 502 -28.24 8.06 18.24
CA PHE A 502 -27.34 8.37 17.13
C PHE A 502 -28.05 8.98 15.92
N ASN A 503 -29.39 9.07 15.95
CA ASN A 503 -30.23 9.64 14.90
C ASN A 503 -29.82 9.18 13.49
N ILE A 504 -30.02 7.90 13.19
CA ILE A 504 -29.58 7.30 11.91
C ILE A 504 -30.72 6.92 10.98
N ALA A 505 -31.97 7.16 11.39
CA ALA A 505 -33.16 6.69 10.68
C ALA A 505 -33.32 7.31 9.28
N HIS A 506 -32.74 8.49 9.04
CA HIS A 506 -32.87 9.25 7.80
C HIS A 506 -31.89 8.80 6.71
N PHE A 507 -30.77 8.17 7.09
CA PHE A 507 -29.77 7.71 6.13
C PHE A 507 -30.32 6.62 5.21
N LYS A 508 -30.12 6.79 3.90
CA LYS A 508 -30.40 5.78 2.87
C LYS A 508 -29.38 4.66 2.93
N LYS A 509 -28.11 5.01 3.09
CA LYS A 509 -27.01 4.04 3.23
C LYS A 509 -26.16 4.33 4.46
N GLY A 510 -25.70 3.29 5.13
CA GLY A 510 -24.66 3.49 6.11
C GLY A 510 -23.87 2.26 6.53
N LYS A 511 -22.69 2.50 7.11
CA LYS A 511 -21.81 1.47 7.66
C LYS A 511 -21.06 2.03 8.86
N ILE A 512 -21.24 1.38 10.00
CA ILE A 512 -20.65 1.80 11.27
C ILE A 512 -20.21 0.60 12.11
N THR A 513 -19.30 0.82 13.06
CA THR A 513 -19.00 -0.15 14.13
C THR A 513 -19.40 0.43 15.48
N VAL A 514 -20.15 -0.32 16.28
CA VAL A 514 -20.55 0.05 17.65
C VAL A 514 -19.84 -0.85 18.67
N GLU A 515 -19.66 -0.32 19.89
CA GLU A 515 -19.03 -1.06 20.98
C GLU A 515 -19.86 -2.27 21.41
N SER A 516 -21.17 -2.08 21.57
CA SER A 516 -22.13 -3.10 21.96
C SER A 516 -23.51 -2.83 21.35
N MET A 517 -24.33 -3.88 21.26
CA MET A 517 -25.71 -3.80 20.76
C MET A 517 -26.58 -4.83 21.49
N SER A 518 -27.70 -4.38 22.04
CA SER A 518 -28.71 -5.21 22.71
C SER A 518 -29.79 -5.70 21.74
N SER A 519 -30.63 -6.63 22.19
CA SER A 519 -31.78 -7.09 21.40
C SER A 519 -32.81 -5.97 21.22
N GLU A 520 -32.98 -5.14 22.23
CA GLU A 520 -33.80 -3.94 22.23
C GLU A 520 -33.33 -2.93 21.19
N ASP A 521 -32.02 -2.76 21.01
CA ASP A 521 -31.45 -1.92 19.95
C ASP A 521 -31.86 -2.41 18.57
N VAL A 522 -31.83 -3.72 18.33
CA VAL A 522 -32.24 -4.30 17.03
C VAL A 522 -33.73 -4.05 16.78
N VAL A 523 -34.57 -4.20 17.80
CA VAL A 523 -36.01 -3.92 17.70
C VAL A 523 -36.27 -2.43 17.46
N PHE A 524 -35.52 -1.56 18.14
CA PHE A 524 -35.56 -0.12 17.91
C PHE A 524 -35.21 0.21 16.45
N LEU A 525 -34.09 -0.31 15.94
CA LEU A 525 -33.66 -0.11 14.54
C LEU A 525 -34.69 -0.63 13.53
N LYS A 526 -35.25 -1.83 13.77
CA LYS A 526 -36.34 -2.37 12.96
C LYS A 526 -37.49 -1.38 12.86
N ASN A 527 -37.95 -0.85 13.99
CA ASN A 527 -39.12 0.02 14.04
C ASN A 527 -38.86 1.37 13.35
N ILE A 528 -37.70 2.00 13.57
CA ILE A 528 -37.38 3.28 12.93
C ILE A 528 -37.19 3.12 11.41
N PHE A 529 -36.57 2.01 10.96
CA PHE A 529 -36.35 1.76 9.53
C PHE A 529 -37.61 1.30 8.81
N LEU A 530 -38.58 0.70 9.51
CA LEU A 530 -39.91 0.46 8.95
C LEU A 530 -40.73 1.75 8.84
N ALA A 531 -40.56 2.67 9.80
CA ALA A 531 -41.20 3.98 9.76
C ALA A 531 -40.61 4.89 8.66
N ASN A 532 -39.37 4.65 8.23
CA ASN A 532 -38.71 5.43 7.18
C ASN A 532 -38.36 4.60 5.93
N PRO A 533 -39.12 4.71 4.83
CA PRO A 533 -38.93 3.89 3.62
C PRO A 533 -37.76 4.32 2.74
N SER A 534 -36.98 5.35 3.11
CA SER A 534 -35.80 5.81 2.36
C SER A 534 -34.60 4.88 2.47
N LEU A 535 -34.58 3.98 3.47
CA LEU A 535 -33.49 3.03 3.68
C LEU A 535 -33.26 2.17 2.43
N GLU A 536 -32.01 2.10 1.97
CA GLU A 536 -31.53 1.13 0.99
C GLU A 536 -30.73 0.02 1.69
N LYS A 537 -29.68 0.40 2.45
CA LYS A 537 -28.80 -0.55 3.14
C LYS A 537 -28.01 0.09 4.29
N PHE A 538 -28.13 -0.45 5.50
CA PHE A 538 -27.37 -0.02 6.67
C PHE A 538 -26.70 -1.21 7.35
N ILE A 539 -25.38 -1.14 7.58
CA ILE A 539 -24.57 -2.20 8.17
C ILE A 539 -24.05 -1.74 9.52
N VAL A 540 -24.31 -2.52 10.57
CA VAL A 540 -23.75 -2.31 11.90
C VAL A 540 -22.84 -3.46 12.26
N GLN A 541 -21.55 -3.17 12.47
CA GLN A 541 -20.56 -4.10 13.00
C GLN A 541 -20.49 -3.99 14.52
N ILE A 542 -20.26 -5.10 15.21
CA ILE A 542 -20.26 -5.16 16.69
C ILE A 542 -18.92 -5.67 17.16
N ASN A 543 -18.19 -4.85 17.92
CA ASN A 543 -16.79 -5.14 18.29
C ASN A 543 -16.66 -6.24 19.35
N GLN A 544 -17.50 -6.24 20.39
CA GLN A 544 -17.47 -7.27 21.43
C GLN A 544 -18.56 -8.30 21.16
N CYS A 545 -18.17 -9.53 20.79
CA CYS A 545 -19.08 -10.66 20.67
C CYS A 545 -19.89 -10.82 21.95
N GLN A 546 -21.16 -10.42 21.95
CA GLN A 546 -22.37 -11.18 22.33
C GLN A 546 -23.55 -10.21 22.16
N ILE A 547 -24.33 -10.32 21.07
CA ILE A 547 -25.71 -9.87 21.19
C ILE A 547 -26.35 -10.81 22.21
N ASP A 548 -27.13 -10.26 23.14
CA ASP A 548 -27.84 -11.05 24.12
C ASP A 548 -28.60 -12.21 23.45
N VAL A 549 -28.54 -13.40 24.05
CA VAL A 549 -29.21 -14.63 23.59
C VAL A 549 -30.71 -14.40 23.38
N SER A 550 -31.27 -13.38 24.05
CA SER A 550 -32.61 -12.86 23.87
C SER A 550 -32.99 -12.54 22.42
N LEU A 551 -32.05 -12.17 21.53
CA LEU A 551 -32.37 -11.90 20.12
C LEU A 551 -32.95 -13.15 19.41
N TYR A 552 -32.56 -14.34 19.86
CA TYR A 552 -33.07 -15.62 19.35
C TYR A 552 -34.44 -16.00 19.92
N HIS A 553 -34.91 -15.28 20.93
CA HIS A 553 -36.21 -15.55 21.52
C HIS A 553 -37.31 -15.04 20.58
N PRO A 554 -38.31 -15.88 20.23
CA PRO A 554 -39.38 -15.51 19.30
C PRO A 554 -40.13 -14.22 19.68
N ASP A 555 -40.11 -13.83 20.95
CA ASP A 555 -40.80 -12.64 21.47
C ASP A 555 -40.22 -11.31 20.94
N PHE A 556 -38.99 -11.28 20.41
CA PHE A 556 -38.36 -10.03 19.94
C PHE A 556 -38.59 -9.77 18.44
N LEU A 557 -38.15 -10.68 17.58
CA LEU A 557 -38.24 -10.55 16.11
C LEU A 557 -39.15 -11.61 15.46
N GLY A 558 -39.69 -12.55 16.24
CA GLY A 558 -40.30 -13.76 15.70
C GLY A 558 -39.26 -14.78 15.24
N ASN A 559 -39.75 -15.89 14.67
CA ASN A 559 -38.87 -16.90 14.11
C ASN A 559 -38.19 -16.38 12.83
N PRO A 560 -36.87 -16.59 12.67
CA PRO A 560 -36.18 -16.23 11.44
C PRO A 560 -36.71 -17.06 10.26
N VAL A 561 -36.88 -16.41 9.10
CA VAL A 561 -37.27 -17.07 7.84
C VAL A 561 -36.12 -17.90 7.29
N ILE A 562 -34.88 -17.40 7.45
CA ILE A 562 -33.65 -18.13 7.14
C ILE A 562 -32.91 -18.36 8.44
N ALA A 563 -32.71 -19.63 8.81
CA ALA A 563 -31.89 -20.03 9.94
C ALA A 563 -30.76 -20.95 9.47
N SER A 564 -29.52 -20.47 9.53
CA SER A 564 -28.32 -21.27 9.26
C SER A 564 -27.33 -21.13 10.41
N LEU A 565 -26.33 -22.02 10.46
CA LEU A 565 -25.25 -21.94 11.45
C LEU A 565 -24.43 -20.63 11.38
N LYS A 566 -24.47 -19.91 10.25
CA LYS A 566 -23.66 -18.70 10.01
C LYS A 566 -24.47 -17.40 9.99
N ALA A 567 -25.77 -17.47 9.73
CA ALA A 567 -26.61 -16.29 9.60
C ALA A 567 -28.08 -16.60 9.85
N GLN A 568 -28.78 -15.60 10.39
CA GLN A 568 -30.22 -15.58 10.54
C GLN A 568 -30.81 -14.38 9.81
N ALA A 569 -31.99 -14.54 9.20
CA ALA A 569 -32.66 -13.45 8.51
C ALA A 569 -34.16 -13.37 8.79
N TRP A 570 -34.66 -12.14 8.90
CA TRP A 570 -36.06 -11.78 9.10
C TRP A 570 -36.50 -10.80 8.02
N TYR A 571 -37.78 -10.85 7.67
CA TYR A 571 -38.39 -9.98 6.67
C TYR A 571 -39.63 -9.33 7.27
N PHE A 572 -39.71 -8.01 7.22
CA PHE A 572 -40.84 -7.24 7.72
C PHE A 572 -41.39 -6.36 6.61
N GLN A 573 -42.68 -6.48 6.29
CA GLN A 573 -43.27 -5.71 5.21
C GLN A 573 -43.38 -4.23 5.59
N TYR A 574 -43.03 -3.34 4.66
CA TYR A 574 -43.30 -1.92 4.81
C TYR A 574 -44.81 -1.65 4.68
N PRO A 575 -45.39 -0.72 5.47
CA PRO A 575 -46.79 -0.33 5.31
C PRO A 575 -47.05 0.11 3.86
N GLU A 576 -48.09 -0.45 3.24
CA GLU A 576 -48.55 -0.08 1.90
C GLU A 576 -47.51 -0.21 0.77
N SER A 577 -46.50 -1.08 0.94
CA SER A 577 -45.45 -1.32 -0.06
C SER A 577 -45.23 -2.81 -0.35
N GLU A 578 -44.78 -3.10 -1.58
CA GLU A 578 -44.28 -4.43 -1.98
C GLU A 578 -42.84 -4.69 -1.49
N ASN A 579 -42.25 -3.73 -0.79
CA ASN A 579 -40.91 -3.86 -0.23
C ASN A 579 -40.94 -4.40 1.20
N TYR A 580 -39.86 -5.07 1.57
CA TYR A 580 -39.62 -5.63 2.89
C TYR A 580 -38.32 -5.05 3.46
N LEU A 581 -38.34 -4.78 4.76
CA LEU A 581 -37.13 -4.63 5.55
C LEU A 581 -36.55 -6.02 5.81
N HIS A 582 -35.42 -6.30 5.18
CA HIS A 582 -34.62 -7.49 5.40
C HIS A 582 -33.56 -7.19 6.46
N ILE A 583 -33.64 -7.92 7.57
CA ILE A 583 -32.66 -7.90 8.66
C ILE A 583 -31.88 -9.19 8.59
N LYS A 584 -30.57 -9.09 8.38
CA LYS A 584 -29.65 -10.23 8.37
C LYS A 584 -28.65 -10.09 9.50
N TYR A 585 -28.70 -11.03 10.44
CA TYR A 585 -27.68 -11.20 11.46
C TYR A 585 -26.64 -12.20 10.97
N ASN A 586 -25.37 -11.77 10.92
CA ASN A 586 -24.23 -12.64 10.69
C ASN A 586 -23.57 -12.95 12.03
N VAL A 587 -23.42 -14.24 12.34
CA VAL A 587 -22.78 -14.70 13.58
C VAL A 587 -21.33 -14.20 13.69
N PHE A 588 -20.70 -13.86 12.55
CA PHE A 588 -19.42 -13.16 12.47
C PHE A 588 -19.57 -11.61 12.60
N GLN A 589 -20.27 -11.14 13.64
CA GLN A 589 -20.16 -9.77 14.18
C GLN A 589 -20.82 -8.63 13.38
N SER A 590 -21.87 -8.87 12.58
CA SER A 590 -22.59 -7.76 11.93
C SER A 590 -24.09 -8.00 11.74
N ILE A 591 -24.86 -6.90 11.80
CA ILE A 591 -26.28 -6.85 11.43
C ILE A 591 -26.42 -5.98 10.20
N THR A 592 -27.10 -6.48 9.18
CA THR A 592 -27.43 -5.73 7.97
C THR A 592 -28.93 -5.48 7.91
N PHE A 593 -29.32 -4.23 7.79
CA PHE A 593 -30.67 -3.79 7.46
C PHE A 593 -30.68 -3.39 6.00
N SER A 594 -31.63 -3.89 5.22
CA SER A 594 -31.71 -3.59 3.78
C SER A 594 -33.14 -3.63 3.30
N LYS A 595 -33.46 -2.78 2.33
CA LYS A 595 -34.75 -2.82 1.65
C LYS A 595 -34.68 -3.78 0.47
N VAL A 596 -35.59 -4.75 0.43
CA VAL A 596 -35.66 -5.75 -0.62
C VAL A 596 -37.07 -5.83 -1.19
N HIS A 597 -37.17 -6.18 -2.47
CA HIS A 597 -38.45 -6.40 -3.12
C HIS A 597 -39.05 -7.76 -2.72
N SER A 598 -40.39 -7.87 -2.74
CA SER A 598 -41.15 -9.10 -2.44
C SER A 598 -40.64 -10.35 -3.17
N SER A 599 -40.13 -10.19 -4.40
CA SER A 599 -39.60 -11.28 -5.22
C SER A 599 -38.38 -12.00 -4.64
N VAL A 600 -37.66 -11.39 -3.69
CA VAL A 600 -36.46 -11.94 -3.06
C VAL A 600 -36.78 -12.58 -1.69
N VAL A 601 -38.01 -12.43 -1.20
CA VAL A 601 -38.45 -13.00 0.06
C VAL A 601 -38.69 -14.51 -0.12
N PRO A 602 -37.98 -15.38 0.62
CA PRO A 602 -38.23 -16.81 0.55
C PRO A 602 -39.66 -17.13 0.98
N ALA A 603 -40.34 -18.04 0.26
CA ALA A 603 -41.62 -18.56 0.72
C ALA A 603 -41.44 -19.23 2.09
N PRO A 604 -42.36 -19.04 3.06
CA PRO A 604 -42.26 -19.73 4.33
C PRO A 604 -42.26 -21.23 4.07
N ASN A 605 -41.22 -21.94 4.55
CA ASN A 605 -41.18 -23.39 4.54
C ASN A 605 -42.44 -23.90 5.28
N GLN A 606 -43.31 -24.64 4.56
CA GLN A 606 -44.44 -25.36 5.15
C GLN A 606 -43.97 -26.53 6.01
#